data_AF-A0A438M7G4-F1
#
_entry.id   AF-A0A438M7G4-F1
#
_cell.length_a   1.000
_cell.length_b   1.000
_cell.length_c   1.000
_cell.angle_alpha   90.00
_cell.angle_beta   90.00
_cell.angle_gamma   90.00
#
_symmetry.space_group_name_H-M   'P 1'
#
loop_
_entity.id
_entity.type
_entity.pdbx_description
1 polymer ?
#
loop_
_entity_poly.entity_id
_entity_poly.type
_entity_poly.pdbx_seq_one_letter_code
_entity_poly.pdbx_strand_id
1 'polypeptide(L)' 'MKVKIDPERCQGHGRCYDLAPGLFGEDEEGYGQVVGDGVVPPEEEQAARLAAANCPERAIEIL' A
#
# COMPACT_ATOMS: atom_id res chain seq x y z
N MET A 1 -1.46 -4.90 -12.59
CA MET A 1 -0.36 -4.06 -12.03
C MET A 1 0.20 -4.72 -10.77
N LYS A 2 1.34 -4.27 -10.27
CA LYS A 2 1.85 -4.65 -8.94
C LYS A 2 2.01 -3.44 -8.02
N VAL A 3 1.98 -3.67 -6.71
CA VAL A 3 2.30 -2.65 -5.69
C VAL A 3 3.45 -3.11 -4.80
N LYS A 4 4.23 -2.14 -4.32
CA LYS A 4 5.31 -2.33 -3.35
C LYS A 4 5.32 -1.15 -2.37
N ILE A 5 5.69 -1.40 -1.12
CA ILE A 5 6.03 -0.36 -0.15
C ILE A 5 7.55 -0.27 -0.02
N ASP A 6 8.08 0.94 -0.11
CA ASP A 6 9.45 1.29 0.26
C ASP A 6 9.53 1.49 1.79
N PRO A 7 10.18 0.57 2.53
CA PRO A 7 10.25 0.66 3.99
C PRO A 7 11.14 1.81 4.47
N GLU A 8 12.08 2.32 3.65
CA GLU A 8 12.91 3.47 4.05
C GLU A 8 12.11 4.78 4.05
N ARG A 9 10.98 4.80 3.33
CA ARG A 9 10.09 5.96 3.22
C ARG A 9 8.82 5.81 4.03
N CYS A 10 8.41 4.59 4.36
CA CYS A 10 7.20 4.36 5.14
C CYS A 10 7.36 4.95 6.56
N GLN A 11 6.36 5.67 7.04
CA GLN A 11 6.34 6.29 8.37
C GLN A 11 5.07 5.93 9.16
N GLY A 12 4.43 4.80 8.85
CA GLY A 12 3.30 4.27 9.64
C GLY A 12 2.01 5.11 9.64
N HIS A 13 1.72 5.86 8.57
CA HIS A 13 0.53 6.73 8.50
C HIS A 13 -0.82 5.98 8.40
N GLY A 14 -0.80 4.68 8.10
CA GLY A 14 -1.97 3.80 8.01
C GLY A 14 -2.96 3.98 6.86
N ARG A 15 -2.79 5.04 6.06
CA ARG A 15 -3.72 5.34 4.95
C ARG A 15 -3.83 4.23 3.90
N CYS A 16 -2.79 3.42 3.70
CA CYS A 16 -2.80 2.36 2.70
C CYS A 16 -3.80 1.25 3.05
N TYR A 17 -3.71 0.69 4.26
CA TYR A 17 -4.58 -0.39 4.71
C TYR A 17 -5.98 0.11 5.11
N ASP A 18 -6.16 1.40 5.42
CA ASP A 18 -7.50 2.00 5.54
C ASP A 18 -8.23 2.11 4.19
N LEU A 19 -7.50 2.45 3.10
CA LEU A 19 -8.08 2.70 1.78
C LEU A 19 -8.19 1.44 0.92
N ALA A 20 -7.27 0.50 1.09
CA ALA A 20 -7.17 -0.71 0.29
C ALA A 20 -6.74 -1.93 1.16
N PRO A 21 -7.58 -2.37 2.11
CA PRO A 21 -7.27 -3.47 3.04
C PRO A 21 -7.09 -4.84 2.35
N GLY A 22 -7.53 -5.00 1.10
CA GLY A 22 -7.25 -6.19 0.29
C GLY A 22 -5.81 -6.25 -0.23
N LEU A 23 -5.13 -5.10 -0.33
CA LEU A 23 -3.79 -4.96 -0.90
C LEU A 23 -2.72 -4.66 0.15
N PHE A 24 -3.10 -4.04 1.26
CA PHE A 24 -2.18 -3.59 2.31
C PHE A 24 -2.68 -3.98 3.69
N GLY A 25 -1.72 -4.24 4.59
CA GLY A 25 -1.93 -4.36 6.02
C GLY A 25 -0.81 -3.64 6.79
N GLU A 26 -0.69 -3.92 8.07
CA GLU A 26 0.33 -3.36 8.96
C GLU A 26 1.15 -4.45 9.67
N ASP A 27 2.37 -4.10 10.08
CA ASP A 27 3.12 -4.87 11.06
C ASP A 27 2.78 -4.49 12.50
N GLU A 28 3.48 -5.13 13.45
CA GLU A 28 3.27 -4.91 14.89
C GLU A 28 3.60 -3.48 15.33
N GLU A 29 4.36 -2.72 14.53
CA GLU A 29 4.74 -1.33 14.79
C GLU A 29 3.86 -0.32 14.02
N GLY A 30 2.93 -0.80 13.19
CA GLY A 30 2.00 0.02 12.39
C GLY A 30 2.56 0.47 11.04
N TYR A 31 3.72 -0.04 10.60
CA TYR A 31 4.21 0.23 9.25
C TYR A 31 3.44 -0.58 8.22
N GLY A 32 3.15 0.06 7.09
CA GLY A 32 2.41 -0.58 6.01
C GLY A 32 3.19 -1.74 5.38
N GLN A 33 2.51 -2.84 5.12
CA GLN A 33 2.98 -4.01 4.37
C GLN A 33 2.05 -4.29 3.18
N VAL A 34 2.59 -4.90 2.13
CA VAL A 34 1.80 -5.40 1.00
C VAL A 34 1.31 -6.81 1.29
N VAL A 35 0.03 -7.07 1.05
CA VAL A 35 -0.56 -8.40 1.19
C VAL A 35 -0.13 -9.28 0.02
N GLY A 36 0.29 -10.51 0.34
CA GLY A 36 0.71 -11.49 -0.66
C GLY A 36 1.95 -11.04 -1.44
N ASP A 37 1.92 -11.21 -2.76
CA ASP A 37 3.05 -10.90 -3.65
C ASP A 37 2.93 -9.55 -4.38
N GLY A 38 1.96 -8.73 -3.95
CA GLY A 38 1.66 -7.42 -4.52
C GLY A 38 0.97 -7.42 -5.88
N VAL A 39 0.54 -8.58 -6.41
CA VAL A 39 -0.37 -8.58 -7.58
C VAL A 39 -1.67 -7.93 -7.18
N VAL A 40 -2.06 -6.89 -7.93
CA VAL A 40 -3.34 -6.20 -7.75
C VAL A 40 -4.38 -6.83 -8.68
N PRO A 41 -5.50 -7.36 -8.15
CA PRO A 41 -6.64 -7.79 -8.95
C PRO A 41 -7.20 -6.63 -9.80
N PRO A 42 -7.71 -6.87 -11.01
CA PRO A 42 -8.26 -5.82 -11.88
C PRO A 42 -9.32 -4.92 -11.19
N GLU A 43 -10.12 -5.49 -10.30
CA GLU A 43 -11.15 -4.80 -9.52
C GLU A 43 -10.59 -3.88 -8.42
N GLU A 44 -9.34 -4.09 -8.00
CA GLU A 44 -8.67 -3.30 -6.96
C GLU A 44 -7.67 -2.27 -7.52
N GLU A 45 -7.50 -2.18 -8.84
CA GLU A 45 -6.55 -1.22 -9.44
C GLU A 45 -6.83 0.24 -9.06
N GLN A 46 -8.10 0.60 -8.92
CA GLN A 46 -8.46 1.95 -8.47
C GLN A 46 -8.08 2.18 -6.99
N ALA A 47 -8.27 1.17 -6.14
CA ALA A 47 -7.91 1.22 -4.73
C ALA A 47 -6.37 1.32 -4.56
N ALA A 48 -5.61 0.55 -5.34
CA ALA A 48 -4.15 0.63 -5.40
C ALA A 48 -3.66 2.05 -5.75
N ARG A 49 -4.23 2.65 -6.81
CA ARG A 49 -3.90 4.02 -7.24
C ARG A 49 -4.27 5.05 -6.17
N LEU A 50 -5.43 4.87 -5.53
CA LEU A 50 -5.88 5.76 -4.47
C LEU A 50 -4.94 5.69 -3.25
N ALA A 51 -4.58 4.49 -2.80
CA ALA A 51 -3.63 4.29 -1.71
C ALA A 51 -2.27 4.93 -2.04
N ALA A 52 -1.74 4.69 -3.24
CA ALA A 52 -0.46 5.27 -3.67
C ALA A 52 -0.49 6.81 -3.68
N ALA A 53 -1.55 7.41 -4.22
CA ALA A 53 -1.73 8.86 -4.23
C ALA A 53 -1.92 9.47 -2.84
N ASN A 54 -2.37 8.68 -1.86
CA ASN A 54 -2.66 9.14 -0.51
C ASN A 54 -1.55 8.87 0.50
N CYS A 55 -0.47 8.19 0.12
CA CYS A 55 0.70 8.01 0.96
C CYS A 55 1.45 9.36 1.10
N PRO A 56 1.54 9.97 2.30
CA PRO A 56 2.19 11.27 2.47
C PRO A 56 3.67 11.24 2.06
N GLU A 57 4.34 10.12 2.34
CA GLU A 57 5.75 9.90 2.07
C GLU A 57 6.03 9.43 0.63
N ARG A 58 4.96 9.16 -0.14
CA ARG A 58 5.01 8.53 -1.47
C ARG A 58 5.83 7.23 -1.45
N ALA A 59 5.64 6.43 -0.41
CA ALA A 59 6.33 5.16 -0.18
C ALA A 59 5.73 4.00 -0.99
N ILE A 60 4.58 4.18 -1.65
CA ILE A 60 3.92 3.12 -2.42
C ILE A 60 4.27 3.28 -3.90
N GLU A 61 4.88 2.26 -4.47
CA GLU A 61 5.21 2.16 -5.89
C GLU A 61 4.19 1.31 -6.62
N ILE A 62 3.85 1.71 -7.85
CA ILE A 62 3.06 0.93 -8.80
C ILE A 62 4.01 0.44 -9.89
N LEU A 63 4.03 -0.88 -10.09
CA LEU A 63 4.90 -1.59 -11.03
C LEU A 63 4.10 -2.23 -12.18
#